data_AF-A0A1I0GQ68-F1
#
_entry.id   AF-A0A1I0GQ68-F1
#
_cell.length_a   1.000
_cell.length_b   1.000
_cell.length_c   1.000
_cell.angle_alpha   90.00
_cell.angle_beta   90.00
_cell.angle_gamma   90.00
#
_symmetry.space_group_name_H-M   'P 1'
#
loop_
_entity.id
_entity.type
_entity.pdbx_description
1 polymer ?
#
loop_
_entity_poly.entity_id
_entity_poly.type
_entity_poly.pdbx_seq_one_letter_code
_entity_poly.pdbx_strand_id
1 'polypeptide(L)'
;MNDDLFQSYEIKERNGKLAITLELNSQLEEFSSELGVKDHHEGGDIQQEAADYIQSKFPKLEEGIVSVIANEIPLVTFPLNKNNSYQ
;
A
#
# COMPACT_ATOMS: atom_id res chain seq x y z
N MET A 1 16.34 -12.74 5.87
CA MET A 1 15.94 -11.57 5.08
C MET A 1 14.46 -11.40 5.32
N ASN A 2 14.02 -10.22 5.72
CA ASN A 2 12.58 -9.93 5.80
C ASN A 2 12.19 -9.54 4.37
N ASP A 3 11.50 -10.44 3.68
CA ASP A 3 11.07 -10.26 2.30
C ASP A 3 9.76 -9.44 2.21
N ASP A 4 9.48 -8.63 3.24
CA ASP A 4 8.27 -7.81 3.33
C ASP A 4 8.43 -6.56 2.43
N LEU A 5 7.47 -6.39 1.51
CA LEU A 5 7.39 -5.26 0.58
C LEU A 5 7.29 -3.90 1.30
N PHE A 6 6.65 -3.89 2.47
CA PHE A 6 6.45 -2.70 3.29
C PHE A 6 7.37 -2.71 4.50
N GLN A 7 8.19 -1.67 4.65
CA GLN A 7 9.11 -1.53 5.78
C GLN A 7 8.45 -0.95 7.03
N SER A 8 7.42 -0.12 6.84
CA SER A 8 6.74 0.56 7.93
C SER A 8 5.27 0.83 7.58
N TYR A 9 4.47 1.07 8.61
CA TYR A 9 3.10 1.54 8.44
C TYR A 9 2.74 2.55 9.54
N GLU A 10 1.81 3.43 9.23
CA GLU A 10 1.22 4.39 10.15
C GLU A 10 -0.30 4.36 10.02
N ILE A 11 -1.03 4.32 11.14
CA ILE A 11 -2.50 4.41 11.16
C ILE A 11 -2.88 5.62 12.01
N LYS A 12 -3.65 6.54 11.44
CA LYS A 12 -4.16 7.75 12.10
C LYS A 12 -5.63 7.94 11.83
N GLU A 13 -6.36 8.47 12.80
CA GLU A 13 -7.71 8.96 12.56
C GLU A 13 -7.69 10.40 12.04
N ARG A 14 -8.40 10.64 10.93
CA ARG A 14 -8.56 11.94 10.28
C ARG A 14 -10.01 12.11 9.88
N ASN A 15 -10.67 13.12 10.45
CA ASN A 15 -12.07 13.45 10.14
C ASN A 15 -13.03 12.26 10.31
N GLY A 16 -12.84 11.47 11.37
CA GLY A 16 -13.66 10.27 11.64
C GLY A 16 -13.39 9.09 10.70
N LYS A 17 -12.30 9.12 9.91
CA LYS A 17 -11.87 8.02 9.05
C LYS A 17 -10.44 7.60 9.37
N LEU A 18 -10.15 6.32 9.20
CA LEU A 18 -8.79 5.81 9.33
C LEU A 18 -7.99 6.13 8.07
N ALA A 19 -6.84 6.76 8.25
CA ALA A 19 -5.82 6.99 7.25
C ALA A 19 -4.65 6.05 7.56
N ILE A 20 -4.34 5.19 6.61
CA ILE A 20 -3.30 4.17 6.70
C ILE A 20 -2.23 4.55 5.70
N THR A 21 -1.00 4.74 6.15
CA THR A 21 0.15 4.98 5.29
C THR A 21 1.06 3.76 5.35
N LEU A 22 1.40 3.20 4.21
CA LEU A 22 2.36 2.10 4.08
C LEU A 22 3.62 2.63 3.38
N GLU A 23 4.78 2.34 3.94
CA GLU A 23 6.05 2.74 3.33
C GLU A 23 6.72 1.53 2.67
N LEU A 24 7.07 1.67 1.40
CA LEU A 24 7.83 0.67 0.68
C LEU A 24 9.23 0.51 1.26
N ASN A 25 9.71 -0.72 1.27
CA ASN A 25 11.10 -1.00 1.58
C ASN A 25 11.99 -0.52 0.43
N SER A 26 12.75 0.54 0.66
CA SER A 26 13.64 1.13 -0.36
C SER A 26 14.78 0.21 -0.80
N GLN A 27 15.10 -0.83 -0.02
CA GLN A 27 16.04 -1.88 -0.45
C GLN A 27 15.45 -2.81 -1.51
N LEU A 28 14.11 -2.90 -1.59
CA LEU A 28 13.39 -3.50 -2.70
C LEU A 28 13.13 -2.49 -3.83
N GLU A 29 13.47 -1.20 -3.68
CA GLU A 29 13.34 -0.18 -4.73
C GLU A 29 14.55 -0.05 -5.66
N GLU A 30 15.60 -0.89 -5.52
CA GLU A 30 16.66 -0.97 -6.53
C GLU A 30 16.11 -1.34 -7.95
N PHE A 31 14.83 -1.72 -8.05
CA PHE A 31 14.10 -1.96 -9.30
C PHE A 31 13.56 -0.72 -10.03
N SER A 32 13.52 0.47 -9.40
CA SER A 32 13.01 1.70 -10.06
C SER A 32 14.11 2.54 -10.75
N SER A 33 15.36 2.07 -10.70
CA SER A 33 16.54 2.75 -11.25
C SER A 33 16.47 3.01 -12.76
N GLU A 34 15.58 2.32 -13.48
CA GLU A 34 15.25 2.64 -14.87
C GLU A 34 14.01 3.54 -14.91
N LEU A 35 14.25 4.85 -14.87
CA LEU A 35 13.27 5.92 -15.15
C LEU A 35 12.65 5.75 -16.54
N GLY A 36 11.72 4.81 -16.65
CA GLY A 36 11.07 4.47 -17.90
C GLY A 36 10.06 3.37 -17.62
N VAL A 37 8.87 3.80 -17.21
CA VAL A 37 7.58 3.11 -17.39
C VAL A 37 7.74 1.79 -18.14
N LYS A 38 8.02 0.72 -17.40
CA LYS A 38 7.96 -0.64 -17.90
C LYS A 38 7.25 -1.47 -16.86
N ASP A 39 6.02 -1.75 -17.25
CA ASP A 39 5.17 -2.83 -16.80
C ASP A 39 5.95 -4.02 -16.26
N HIS A 40 5.38 -4.62 -15.22
CA HIS A 40 5.74 -5.89 -14.60
C HIS A 40 6.77 -5.83 -13.47
N HIS A 41 6.29 -5.42 -12.28
CA HIS A 41 6.32 -6.43 -11.22
C HIS A 41 5.53 -7.64 -11.74
N GLU A 42 6.19 -8.77 -12.01
CA GLU A 42 5.53 -10.05 -12.30
C GLU A 42 4.76 -10.63 -11.09
N GLY A 43 4.40 -9.80 -10.10
CA GLY A 43 3.61 -10.21 -8.94
C GLY A 43 2.86 -9.02 -8.35
N GLY A 44 1.54 -9.00 -8.59
CA GLY A 44 0.59 -8.20 -7.81
C GLY A 44 0.41 -6.74 -8.22
N ASP A 45 -0.85 -6.30 -8.24
CA ASP A 45 -1.19 -4.88 -8.15
C ASP A 45 -0.74 -4.38 -6.77
N ILE A 46 0.07 -3.30 -6.70
CA ILE A 46 0.53 -2.72 -5.44
C ILE A 46 -0.62 -2.37 -4.49
N GLN A 47 -1.82 -2.08 -5.03
CA GLN A 47 -3.03 -1.90 -4.23
C GLN A 47 -3.48 -3.21 -3.57
N GLN A 48 -3.40 -4.32 -4.29
CA GLN A 48 -3.74 -5.65 -3.78
C GLN A 48 -2.74 -6.09 -2.70
N GLU A 49 -1.44 -5.95 -2.97
CA GLU A 49 -0.39 -6.26 -1.98
C GLU A 49 -0.55 -5.43 -0.70
N ALA A 50 -0.86 -4.14 -0.84
CA ALA A 50 -1.15 -3.26 0.28
C ALA A 50 -2.43 -3.66 1.05
N ALA A 51 -3.49 -4.06 0.33
CA ALA A 51 -4.73 -4.53 0.96
C ALA A 51 -4.51 -5.84 1.72
N ASP A 52 -3.79 -6.80 1.13
CA ASP A 52 -3.48 -8.10 1.74
C ASP A 52 -2.56 -7.94 2.95
N TYR A 53 -1.56 -7.06 2.86
CA TYR A 53 -0.70 -6.70 4.00
C TYR A 53 -1.52 -6.14 5.18
N ILE A 54 -2.44 -5.22 4.88
CA ILE A 54 -3.30 -4.61 5.90
C ILE A 54 -4.26 -5.66 6.50
N GLN A 55 -4.89 -6.49 5.68
CA GLN A 55 -5.78 -7.58 6.14
C GLN A 55 -5.04 -8.58 7.05
N SER A 56 -3.81 -8.93 6.69
CA SER A 56 -2.96 -9.85 7.47
C SER A 56 -2.58 -9.27 8.84
N LYS A 57 -2.17 -7.98 8.89
CA LYS A 57 -1.78 -7.30 10.14
C LYS A 57 -2.97 -6.88 10.99
N PHE A 58 -4.07 -6.47 10.35
CA PHE A 58 -5.24 -5.86 10.96
C PHE A 58 -6.53 -6.50 10.43
N PRO A 59 -6.82 -7.77 10.76
CA PRO A 59 -7.97 -8.49 10.21
C PRO A 59 -9.34 -7.91 10.62
N LYS A 60 -9.38 -6.96 11.55
CA LYS A 60 -10.59 -6.24 11.99
C LYS A 60 -10.74 -4.85 11.35
N LEU A 61 -9.78 -4.44 10.52
CA LEU A 61 -9.78 -3.13 9.88
C LEU A 61 -10.63 -3.21 8.61
N GLU A 62 -11.88 -2.76 8.70
CA GLU A 62 -12.85 -2.86 7.61
C GLU A 62 -12.89 -1.62 6.72
N GLU A 63 -12.45 -0.46 7.20
CA GLU A 63 -12.52 0.78 6.44
C GLU A 63 -11.33 1.70 6.70
N GLY A 64 -10.98 2.47 5.67
CA GLY A 64 -9.91 3.43 5.73
C GLY A 64 -9.44 3.86 4.34
N ILE A 65 -8.62 4.90 4.31
CA ILE A 65 -7.89 5.34 3.13
C ILE A 65 -6.45 4.86 3.28
N VAL A 66 -6.00 4.04 2.34
CA VAL A 66 -4.64 3.53 2.27
C VAL A 66 -3.84 4.42 1.34
N SER A 67 -2.65 4.84 1.77
CA SER A 67 -1.66 5.54 0.97
C SER A 67 -0.37 4.75 0.99
N VAL A 68 0.14 4.37 -0.18
CA VAL A 68 1.47 3.77 -0.30
C VAL A 68 2.45 4.86 -0.66
N ILE A 69 3.54 4.96 0.09
CA ILE A 69 4.60 5.94 -0.08
C ILE A 69 5.96 5.26 -0.26
N ALA A 70 6.87 5.97 -0.90
CA ALA A 70 8.29 5.63 -0.97
C ALA A 70 9.13 6.88 -0.71
N ASN A 71 9.99 6.86 0.31
CA ASN A 71 10.81 8.02 0.69
C ASN A 71 9.98 9.32 0.77
N GLU A 72 8.85 9.27 1.47
CA GLU A 72 7.87 10.37 1.60
C GLU A 72 7.10 10.76 0.32
N ILE A 73 7.33 10.09 -0.81
CA ILE A 73 6.65 10.34 -2.07
C ILE A 73 5.40 9.45 -2.17
N PRO A 74 4.18 10.00 -2.34
CA PRO A 74 2.98 9.22 -2.58
C PRO A 74 3.04 8.50 -3.94
N LEU A 75 2.81 7.19 -3.92
CA LEU A 75 2.72 6.36 -5.12
C LEU A 75 1.26 6.10 -5.50
N VAL A 76 0.45 5.67 -4.54
CA VAL A 76 -0.97 5.38 -4.76
C VAL A 76 -1.78 5.63 -3.49
N THR A 77 -3.03 6.09 -3.66
CA THR A 77 -4.00 6.23 -2.58
C THR A 77 -5.33 5.61 -2.99
N PHE A 78 -5.91 4.76 -2.15
CA PHE A 78 -7.14 4.04 -2.45
C PHE A 78 -7.92 3.70 -1.16
N PRO A 79 -9.25 3.48 -1.24
CA PRO A 79 -10.01 3.01 -0.09
C PRO A 79 -9.74 1.51 0.16
N LEU A 80 -9.49 1.12 1.42
CA LEU A 80 -9.20 -0.27 1.82
C LEU A 80 -10.31 -1.23 1.40
N ASN A 81 -11.56 -0.81 1.56
CA ASN A 81 -12.71 -1.49 0.99
C ASN A 81 -13.33 -0.58 -0.08
N LYS A 82 -13.12 -0.93 -1.34
CA LYS A 82 -14.15 -0.66 -2.36
C LYS A 82 -15.32 -1.55 -1.98
N ASN A 83 -16.32 -0.99 -1.30
CA ASN A 83 -17.64 -1.60 -1.34
C ASN A 83 -17.94 -1.84 -2.83
N ASN A 84 -18.02 -3.11 -3.22
CA ASN A 84 -18.32 -3.57 -4.57
C ASN A 84 -19.72 -3.04 -4.92
N SER A 85 -19.78 -1.84 -5.47
CA SER A 85 -20.98 -1.22 -6.03
C SER A 85 -20.78 -1.02 -7.52
N TYR A 86 -20.51 -2.11 -8.24
CA TYR A 86 -20.90 -2.22 -9.63
C TYR A 86 -21.95 -3.34 -9.68
N GLN A 87 -23.21 -2.96 -9.42
CA GLN A 87 -24.36 -3.65 -9.99
C GLN A 87 -24.58 -3.16 -11.41
#